data_AF-A0A7C5Q2W9-F1
#
_entry.id   AF-A0A7C5Q2W9-F1
#
_cell.length_a   1.000
_cell.length_b   1.000
_cell.length_c   1.000
_cell.angle_alpha   90.00
_cell.angle_beta   90.00
_cell.angle_gamma   90.00
#
_symmetry.space_group_name_H-M   'P 1'
#
loop_
_entity.id
_entity.type
_entity.pdbx_description
1 polymer ?
#
loop_
_entity_poly.entity_id
_entity_poly.type
_entity_poly.pdbx_seq_one_letter_code
_entity_poly.pdbx_strand_id
1 'polypeptide(L)'
;MGEGSDMKVLIAAVVFCVLSAAGFSYGPHEGLDCLGCHDPHYAKAPKLFKVNNEVYPNPRTGEAINGISALCLGCHNLSQFGGANIRPIFLHMTHPVNVKPNPKIAKVPEQLLRDGELQCVSCHDPHPSNPFWKYLRVDTKKGTQVGKFCAVCHPAKADFKFYGLAGQLDIKVFSSMNEAVGAKAFSLTDPQLTIENPTPNYIKAFGPIRNDLAPAYTFVPFEPWIYNPDPKNLPPDLRKLIEKPKKKKKRGNEKKKGAPGP
;
A
#
# COMPACT_ATOMS: atom_id res chain seq x y z
N MET A 1 -52.83 21.06 20.50
CA MET A 1 -52.10 21.10 19.21
C MET A 1 -50.60 20.78 19.38
N GLY A 2 -50.21 19.86 20.27
CA GLY A 2 -48.78 19.64 20.63
C GLY A 2 -48.19 18.27 20.27
N GLU A 3 -48.95 17.18 20.36
CA GLU A 3 -48.34 15.83 20.24
C GLU A 3 -47.95 15.43 18.81
N GLY A 4 -48.59 16.03 17.79
CA GLY A 4 -48.33 15.69 16.39
C GLY A 4 -47.10 16.38 15.78
N SER A 5 -46.63 17.49 16.36
CA SER A 5 -45.41 18.17 15.90
C SER A 5 -44.17 17.47 16.42
N ASP A 6 -44.19 17.02 17.67
CA ASP A 6 -43.02 16.48 18.35
C ASP A 6 -42.60 15.12 17.76
N MET A 7 -43.58 14.28 17.40
CA MET A 7 -43.33 13.02 16.70
C MET A 7 -42.70 13.24 15.31
N LYS A 8 -43.12 14.28 14.58
CA LYS A 8 -42.56 14.59 13.24
C LYS A 8 -41.14 15.13 13.34
N VAL A 9 -40.85 15.95 14.35
CA VAL A 9 -39.50 16.45 14.63
C VAL A 9 -38.57 15.32 15.05
N LEU A 10 -39.05 14.38 15.88
CA LEU A 10 -38.27 13.21 16.28
C LEU A 10 -37.95 12.30 15.09
N ILE A 11 -38.94 12.03 14.23
CA ILE A 11 -38.74 11.22 13.02
C ILE A 11 -37.76 11.91 12.07
N ALA A 12 -37.88 13.22 11.85
CA ALA A 12 -36.96 13.97 11.01
C ALA A 12 -35.52 13.95 11.57
N ALA A 13 -35.35 14.07 12.89
CA ALA A 13 -34.04 13.98 13.54
C ALA A 13 -33.43 12.57 13.43
N VAL A 14 -34.23 11.52 13.61
CA VAL A 14 -33.76 10.13 13.44
C VAL A 14 -33.38 9.85 11.99
N VAL A 15 -34.19 10.29 11.02
CA VAL A 15 -33.87 10.16 9.59
C VAL A 15 -32.60 10.93 9.24
N PHE A 16 -32.42 12.15 9.75
CA PHE A 16 -31.20 12.93 9.55
C PHE A 16 -29.96 12.25 10.17
N CYS A 17 -30.06 11.70 11.37
CA CYS A 17 -28.98 10.97 12.03
C CYS A 17 -28.62 9.67 11.29
N VAL A 18 -29.61 8.92 10.80
CA VAL A 18 -29.38 7.68 10.03
C VAL A 18 -28.77 7.98 8.65
N LEU A 19 -29.23 9.04 7.97
CA LEU A 19 -28.65 9.48 6.69
C LEU A 19 -27.23 10.02 6.86
N SER A 20 -26.94 10.72 7.95
CA SER A 20 -25.59 11.20 8.28
C SER A 20 -24.64 10.03 8.54
N ALA A 21 -25.07 8.99 9.25
CA ALA A 21 -24.24 7.82 9.53
C ALA A 21 -23.90 7.01 8.25
N ALA A 22 -24.77 7.04 7.22
CA ALA A 22 -24.49 6.40 5.94
C ALA A 22 -23.46 7.18 5.08
N GLY A 23 -23.35 8.51 5.27
CA GLY A 23 -22.48 9.39 4.51
C GLY A 23 -20.99 9.38 4.90
N PHE A 24 -20.64 8.76 6.04
CA PHE A 24 -19.26 8.72 6.56
C PHE A 24 -18.60 7.34 6.50
N SER A 25 -19.03 6.46 5.59
CA SER A 25 -18.32 5.19 5.35
C SER A 25 -17.09 5.40 4.45
N TYR A 26 -16.18 6.26 4.91
CA TYR A 26 -14.80 6.26 4.43
C TYR A 26 -14.13 5.00 5.00
N GLY A 27 -13.44 4.22 4.16
CA GLY A 27 -12.65 3.06 4.58
C GLY A 27 -11.21 3.45 4.93
N PRO A 28 -10.44 2.60 5.63
CA PRO A 28 -9.26 2.94 6.48
C PRO A 28 -7.98 3.52 5.81
N HIS A 29 -8.12 4.44 4.84
CA HIS A 29 -7.22 5.51 4.37
C HIS A 29 -7.88 6.89 4.58
N GLU A 30 -8.74 7.02 5.58
CA GLU A 30 -9.74 8.11 5.76
C GLU A 30 -9.17 9.53 5.93
N GLY A 31 -7.84 9.71 5.86
CA GLY A 31 -7.17 11.02 5.87
C GLY A 31 -6.14 11.24 4.74
N LEU A 32 -6.02 10.31 3.80
CA LEU A 32 -5.17 10.44 2.62
C LEU A 32 -6.07 10.70 1.41
N ASP A 33 -6.43 11.97 1.22
CA ASP A 33 -7.01 12.47 -0.03
C ASP A 33 -6.00 12.28 -1.19
N CYS A 34 -6.28 12.78 -2.40
CA CYS A 34 -5.34 12.80 -3.53
C CYS A 34 -3.92 13.19 -3.11
N LEU A 35 -3.79 14.16 -2.19
CA LEU A 35 -2.52 14.65 -1.67
C LEU A 35 -1.79 13.69 -0.72
N GLY A 36 -2.39 12.57 -0.32
CA GLY A 36 -1.71 11.56 0.48
C GLY A 36 -0.63 10.82 -0.31
N CYS A 37 -0.90 10.57 -1.59
CA CYS A 37 0.01 9.87 -2.49
C CYS A 37 0.63 10.82 -3.53
N HIS A 38 -0.09 11.87 -3.92
CA HIS A 38 0.35 12.83 -4.95
C HIS A 38 0.83 14.15 -4.34
N ASP A 39 1.82 14.77 -4.95
CA ASP A 39 2.34 16.10 -4.65
C ASP A 39 2.54 16.87 -5.96
N PRO A 40 1.75 17.92 -6.21
CA PRO A 40 1.86 18.68 -7.45
C PRO A 40 3.15 19.51 -7.54
N HIS A 41 3.82 19.79 -6.42
CA HIS A 41 5.00 20.66 -6.39
C HIS A 41 6.30 19.87 -6.17
N TYR A 42 6.23 18.76 -5.43
CA TYR A 42 7.40 18.08 -4.89
C TYR A 42 7.39 16.56 -5.12
N ALA A 43 6.83 16.14 -6.25
CA ALA A 43 6.83 14.76 -6.66
C ALA A 43 8.25 14.17 -6.76
N LYS A 44 8.44 12.98 -6.20
CA LYS A 44 9.69 12.19 -6.27
C LYS A 44 9.68 11.15 -7.39
N ALA A 45 8.54 10.96 -8.05
CA ALA A 45 8.35 10.01 -9.14
C ALA A 45 7.29 10.52 -10.15
N PRO A 46 7.18 9.92 -11.35
CA PRO A 46 6.14 10.27 -12.33
C PRO A 46 4.74 10.25 -11.74
N LYS A 47 3.76 10.88 -12.41
CA LYS A 47 2.36 10.95 -11.93
C LYS A 47 2.23 11.60 -10.55
N LEU A 48 3.10 12.56 -10.24
CA LEU A 48 3.10 13.35 -9.02
C LEU A 48 3.36 12.57 -7.73
N PHE A 49 3.92 11.37 -7.73
CA PHE A 49 4.03 10.59 -6.49
C PHE A 49 5.00 11.19 -5.46
N LYS A 50 4.58 11.23 -4.20
CA LYS A 50 5.33 11.79 -3.04
C LYS A 50 6.59 11.02 -2.66
N VAL A 51 6.60 9.73 -2.93
CA VAL A 51 7.61 8.78 -2.43
C VAL A 51 8.07 7.88 -3.55
N ASN A 52 9.32 7.42 -3.45
CA ASN A 52 9.89 6.42 -4.34
C ASN A 52 11.02 5.69 -3.59
N ASN A 53 10.84 4.40 -3.30
CA ASN A 53 11.81 3.58 -2.59
C ASN A 53 12.34 2.45 -3.48
N GLU A 54 13.43 2.75 -4.19
CA GLU A 54 14.14 1.80 -5.04
C GLU A 54 15.32 1.11 -4.30
N VAL A 55 15.55 1.47 -3.03
CA VAL A 55 16.72 1.04 -2.26
C VAL A 55 16.53 -0.35 -1.67
N TYR A 56 15.29 -0.74 -1.35
CA TYR A 56 15.00 -2.05 -0.78
C TYR A 56 14.94 -3.12 -1.88
N PRO A 57 15.85 -4.11 -1.88
CA PRO A 57 15.85 -5.13 -2.91
C PRO A 57 14.70 -6.12 -2.72
N ASN A 58 14.20 -6.63 -3.84
CA ASN A 58 13.27 -7.74 -3.84
C ASN A 58 13.93 -8.98 -3.20
N PRO A 59 13.38 -9.55 -2.12
CA PRO A 59 14.00 -10.71 -1.47
C PRO A 59 13.99 -11.97 -2.35
N ARG A 60 13.18 -12.00 -3.42
CA ARG A 60 13.12 -13.14 -4.35
C ARG A 60 14.14 -13.06 -5.47
N THR A 61 14.38 -11.86 -6.03
CA THR A 61 15.26 -11.68 -7.19
C THR A 61 16.59 -11.01 -6.84
N GLY A 62 16.68 -10.32 -5.71
CA GLY A 62 17.81 -9.48 -5.33
C GLY A 62 17.86 -8.14 -6.07
N GLU A 63 16.96 -7.90 -7.02
CA GLU A 63 16.92 -6.69 -7.84
C GLU A 63 16.22 -5.54 -7.11
N ALA A 64 16.52 -4.30 -7.52
CA ALA A 64 15.84 -3.12 -7.02
C ALA A 64 14.35 -3.16 -7.36
N ILE A 65 13.50 -2.80 -6.39
CA ILE A 65 12.08 -2.60 -6.65
C ILE A 65 11.89 -1.27 -7.42
N ASN A 66 11.07 -1.29 -8.46
CA ASN A 66 10.80 -0.13 -9.30
C ASN A 66 9.28 0.05 -9.57
N GLY A 67 8.93 1.05 -10.36
CA GLY A 67 7.55 1.29 -10.79
C GLY A 67 6.65 1.63 -9.61
N ILE A 68 5.39 1.17 -9.66
CA ILE A 68 4.41 1.51 -8.62
C ILE A 68 4.76 0.89 -7.25
N SER A 69 5.40 -0.27 -7.25
CA SER A 69 5.75 -0.98 -6.01
C SER A 69 6.76 -0.18 -5.18
N ALA A 70 7.70 0.49 -5.83
CA ALA A 70 8.68 1.35 -5.17
C ALA A 70 8.00 2.52 -4.44
N LEU A 71 6.90 3.04 -5.00
CA LEU A 71 6.10 4.07 -4.36
C LEU A 71 5.39 3.54 -3.12
N CYS A 72 4.75 2.37 -3.23
CA CYS A 72 4.10 1.73 -2.09
C CYS A 72 5.09 1.51 -0.94
N LEU A 73 6.29 1.00 -1.24
CA LEU A 73 7.36 0.77 -0.27
C LEU A 73 8.01 2.05 0.25
N GLY A 74 7.78 3.19 -0.40
CA GLY A 74 8.12 4.50 0.14
C GLY A 74 7.39 4.81 1.45
N CYS A 75 6.21 4.23 1.64
CA CYS A 75 5.46 4.32 2.91
C CYS A 75 5.44 2.99 3.66
N HIS A 76 5.12 1.90 2.98
CA HIS A 76 4.90 0.55 3.52
C HIS A 76 6.18 -0.27 3.70
N ASN A 77 7.31 0.38 3.96
CA ASN A 77 8.53 -0.29 4.35
C ASN A 77 9.09 0.35 5.62
N LEU A 78 9.98 -0.37 6.32
CA LEU A 78 10.66 0.19 7.48
C LEU A 78 11.56 1.36 7.06
N SER A 79 11.75 2.31 7.97
CA SER A 79 12.59 3.49 7.72
C SER A 79 14.05 3.15 7.46
N GLN A 80 14.57 2.10 8.09
CA GLN A 80 15.90 1.55 7.82
C GLN A 80 16.07 1.02 6.38
N PHE A 81 14.97 0.77 5.67
CA PHE A 81 14.95 0.31 4.29
C PHE A 81 14.38 1.39 3.34
N GLY A 82 14.40 2.67 3.74
CA GLY A 82 13.97 3.78 2.90
C GLY A 82 12.46 4.06 2.86
N GLY A 83 11.66 3.36 3.66
CA GLY A 83 10.22 3.63 3.79
C GLY A 83 9.86 4.63 4.90
N ALA A 84 8.60 5.01 5.02
CA ALA A 84 8.11 5.92 6.07
C ALA A 84 7.64 5.19 7.34
N ASN A 85 7.79 3.86 7.41
CA ASN A 85 7.31 3.02 8.51
C ASN A 85 5.78 3.08 8.73
N ILE A 86 5.01 3.38 7.68
CA ILE A 86 3.55 3.44 7.72
C ILE A 86 3.01 2.06 7.38
N ARG A 87 2.53 1.32 8.39
CA ARG A 87 2.04 -0.06 8.22
C ARG A 87 3.02 -0.89 7.36
N PRO A 88 4.26 -1.06 7.83
CA PRO A 88 5.31 -1.69 7.04
C PRO A 88 4.91 -3.13 6.67
N ILE A 89 5.21 -3.51 5.42
CA ILE A 89 5.10 -4.88 4.95
C ILE A 89 6.50 -5.48 4.81
N PHE A 90 6.57 -6.80 4.94
CA PHE A 90 7.81 -7.54 4.80
C PHE A 90 7.75 -8.37 3.53
N LEU A 91 8.46 -7.96 2.48
CA LEU A 91 8.36 -8.59 1.14
C LEU A 91 8.67 -10.10 1.15
N HIS A 92 9.46 -10.58 2.11
CA HIS A 92 9.79 -12.01 2.23
C HIS A 92 8.63 -12.86 2.79
N MET A 93 7.59 -12.23 3.34
CA MET A 93 6.38 -12.88 3.86
C MET A 93 5.14 -12.59 3.00
N THR A 94 5.26 -11.80 1.94
CA THR A 94 4.16 -11.45 1.04
C THR A 94 4.34 -12.11 -0.32
N HIS A 95 3.35 -11.95 -1.21
CA HIS A 95 3.57 -12.28 -2.61
C HIS A 95 4.71 -11.41 -3.16
N PRO A 96 5.57 -11.97 -4.04
CA PRO A 96 6.64 -11.22 -4.67
C PRO A 96 6.04 -10.18 -5.63
N VAL A 97 6.60 -8.98 -5.62
CA VAL A 97 6.27 -7.89 -6.56
C VAL A 97 7.46 -7.64 -7.50
N ASN A 98 7.25 -6.96 -8.62
CA ASN A 98 8.25 -6.77 -9.68
C ASN A 98 8.83 -8.11 -10.16
N VAL A 99 7.94 -9.08 -10.38
CA VAL A 99 8.29 -10.38 -10.93
C VAL A 99 7.29 -10.76 -12.00
N LYS A 100 7.77 -11.37 -13.08
CA LYS A 100 6.90 -12.03 -14.05
C LYS A 100 6.30 -13.29 -13.41
N PRO A 101 4.96 -13.43 -13.37
CA PRO A 101 4.34 -14.62 -12.81
C PRO A 101 4.77 -15.88 -13.56
N ASN A 102 5.00 -16.97 -12.82
CA ASN A 102 5.21 -18.27 -13.43
C ASN A 102 3.84 -18.95 -13.63
N PRO A 103 3.40 -19.21 -14.88
CA PRO A 103 2.08 -19.79 -15.17
C PRO A 103 1.90 -21.21 -14.61
N LYS A 104 3.00 -21.90 -14.27
CA LYS A 104 2.94 -23.20 -13.57
C LYS A 104 2.56 -23.06 -12.09
N ILE A 105 2.69 -21.87 -11.51
CA ILE A 105 2.38 -21.57 -10.10
C ILE A 105 1.05 -20.82 -9.99
N ALA A 106 0.85 -19.80 -10.84
CA ALA A 106 -0.32 -18.93 -10.83
C ALA A 106 -0.67 -18.49 -12.25
N LYS A 107 -1.96 -18.58 -12.61
CA LYS A 107 -2.51 -18.05 -13.86
C LYS A 107 -3.04 -16.63 -13.59
N VAL A 108 -2.12 -15.67 -13.53
CA VAL A 108 -2.48 -14.26 -13.32
C VAL A 108 -3.03 -13.68 -14.63
N PRO A 109 -4.22 -13.07 -14.65
CA PRO A 109 -4.72 -12.34 -15.82
C PRO A 109 -3.77 -11.21 -16.23
N GLU A 110 -3.50 -11.09 -17.53
CA GLU A 110 -2.57 -10.07 -18.06
C GLU A 110 -3.02 -8.65 -17.69
N GLN A 111 -4.34 -8.41 -17.66
CA GLN A 111 -4.94 -7.14 -17.25
C GLN A 111 -4.71 -6.80 -15.78
N LEU A 112 -4.11 -7.68 -14.98
CA LEU A 112 -3.69 -7.37 -13.61
C LEU A 112 -2.19 -7.10 -13.52
N LEU A 113 -1.43 -7.30 -14.59
CA LEU A 113 0.02 -7.11 -14.62
C LEU A 113 0.39 -5.70 -15.09
N ARG A 114 1.53 -5.23 -14.61
CA ARG A 114 2.16 -3.97 -15.01
C ARG A 114 3.41 -4.30 -15.76
N ASP A 115 3.46 -3.98 -17.05
CA ASP A 115 4.60 -4.33 -17.90
C ASP A 115 4.93 -5.84 -17.83
N GLY A 116 3.89 -6.68 -17.71
CA GLY A 116 4.01 -8.14 -17.54
C GLY A 116 4.45 -8.61 -16.16
N GLU A 117 4.58 -7.71 -15.18
CA GLU A 117 4.99 -8.01 -13.80
C GLU A 117 3.85 -7.88 -12.80
N LEU A 118 3.88 -8.73 -11.78
CA LEU A 118 3.01 -8.60 -10.62
C LEU A 118 3.51 -7.44 -9.76
N GLN A 119 2.68 -6.44 -9.51
CA GLN A 119 3.00 -5.30 -8.66
C GLN A 119 1.96 -5.17 -7.54
N CYS A 120 2.20 -4.30 -6.55
CA CYS A 120 1.25 -4.09 -5.45
C CYS A 120 -0.18 -3.81 -5.95
N VAL A 121 -0.29 -3.04 -7.04
CA VAL A 121 -1.58 -2.66 -7.63
C VAL A 121 -2.25 -3.74 -8.47
N SER A 122 -1.59 -4.88 -8.71
CA SER A 122 -2.24 -6.06 -9.30
C SER A 122 -3.33 -6.61 -8.36
N CYS A 123 -3.14 -6.40 -7.06
CA CYS A 123 -4.03 -6.88 -6.00
C CYS A 123 -4.82 -5.73 -5.36
N HIS A 124 -4.19 -4.56 -5.23
CA HIS A 124 -4.76 -3.40 -4.53
C HIS A 124 -5.12 -2.26 -5.49
N ASP A 125 -6.25 -1.61 -5.27
CA ASP A 125 -6.61 -0.34 -5.91
C ASP A 125 -6.81 0.71 -4.81
N PRO A 126 -5.78 1.49 -4.47
CA PRO A 126 -5.79 2.38 -3.31
C PRO A 126 -6.53 3.70 -3.54
N HIS A 127 -7.12 3.90 -4.72
CA HIS A 127 -7.89 5.12 -4.96
C HIS A 127 -9.14 5.16 -4.08
N PRO A 128 -9.59 6.37 -3.67
CA PRO A 128 -10.59 6.56 -2.62
C PRO A 128 -11.95 5.91 -2.95
N SER A 129 -12.25 5.66 -4.22
CA SER A 129 -13.50 5.01 -4.65
C SER A 129 -13.55 3.50 -4.41
N ASN A 130 -12.48 2.85 -3.94
CA ASN A 130 -12.48 1.41 -3.65
C ASN A 130 -12.88 1.11 -2.19
N PRO A 131 -14.09 0.60 -1.93
CA PRO A 131 -14.55 0.31 -0.57
C PRO A 131 -14.14 -1.09 -0.08
N PHE A 132 -13.42 -1.87 -0.90
CA PHE A 132 -13.15 -3.27 -0.60
C PHE A 132 -12.10 -3.42 0.50
N TRP A 133 -12.14 -4.58 1.17
CA TRP A 133 -11.29 -4.87 2.31
C TRP A 133 -9.82 -4.65 1.99
N LYS A 134 -9.18 -3.71 2.70
CA LYS A 134 -7.78 -3.33 2.49
C LYS A 134 -7.48 -2.97 1.02
N TYR A 135 -8.41 -2.34 0.32
CA TYR A 135 -8.29 -1.96 -1.09
C TYR A 135 -8.09 -3.13 -2.05
N LEU A 136 -8.42 -4.36 -1.67
CA LEU A 136 -8.35 -5.47 -2.63
C LEU A 136 -9.22 -5.15 -3.84
N ARG A 137 -8.79 -5.60 -5.02
CA ARG A 137 -9.61 -5.46 -6.23
C ARG A 137 -10.81 -6.41 -6.25
N VAL A 138 -10.91 -7.35 -5.32
CA VAL A 138 -12.07 -8.26 -5.23
C VAL A 138 -12.78 -8.02 -3.91
N ASP A 139 -14.10 -7.95 -3.95
CA ASP A 139 -14.91 -7.93 -2.74
C ASP A 139 -14.81 -9.28 -2.03
N THR A 140 -14.10 -9.29 -0.91
CA THR A 140 -13.90 -10.45 -0.04
C THR A 140 -14.86 -10.46 1.15
N LYS A 141 -15.95 -9.66 1.12
CA LYS A 141 -16.89 -9.52 2.23
C LYS A 141 -16.18 -9.24 3.55
N LYS A 142 -15.43 -8.12 3.56
CA LYS A 142 -14.62 -7.68 4.70
C LYS A 142 -13.56 -8.71 5.16
N GLY A 143 -13.02 -9.50 4.22
CA GLY A 143 -11.98 -10.50 4.46
C GLY A 143 -12.48 -11.91 4.74
N THR A 144 -13.79 -12.12 4.95
CA THR A 144 -14.37 -13.45 5.23
C THR A 144 -14.30 -14.41 4.04
N GLN A 145 -14.18 -13.88 2.81
CA GLN A 145 -14.12 -14.65 1.57
C GLN A 145 -12.81 -14.39 0.81
N VAL A 146 -11.68 -14.34 1.51
CA VAL A 146 -10.38 -14.08 0.87
C VAL A 146 -10.01 -15.12 -0.18
N GLY A 147 -10.49 -16.36 -0.06
CA GLY A 147 -10.23 -17.40 -1.07
C GLY A 147 -10.84 -17.07 -2.45
N LYS A 148 -11.92 -16.29 -2.51
CA LYS A 148 -12.45 -15.73 -3.77
C LYS A 148 -11.42 -14.85 -4.47
N PHE A 149 -10.69 -14.04 -3.70
CA PHE A 149 -9.59 -13.22 -4.23
C PHE A 149 -8.41 -14.09 -4.68
N CYS A 150 -8.02 -15.10 -3.89
CA CYS A 150 -6.94 -16.02 -4.26
C CYS A 150 -7.23 -16.76 -5.59
N ALA A 151 -8.50 -17.09 -5.83
CA ALA A 151 -8.97 -17.77 -7.04
C ALA A 151 -8.74 -16.98 -8.34
N VAL A 152 -8.56 -15.66 -8.26
CA VAL A 152 -8.23 -14.80 -9.41
C VAL A 152 -6.94 -15.24 -10.08
N CYS A 153 -5.99 -15.78 -9.33
CA CYS A 153 -4.69 -16.20 -9.88
C CYS A 153 -4.42 -17.70 -9.67
N HIS A 154 -5.04 -18.31 -8.67
CA HIS A 154 -4.88 -19.73 -8.34
C HIS A 154 -6.20 -20.49 -8.52
N PRO A 155 -6.76 -20.56 -9.75
CA PRO A 155 -8.07 -21.19 -9.98
C PRO A 155 -8.09 -22.67 -9.62
N ALA A 156 -6.96 -23.37 -9.78
CA ALA A 156 -6.82 -24.79 -9.41
C ALA A 156 -6.79 -25.05 -7.89
N LYS A 157 -6.67 -23.99 -7.06
CA LYS A 157 -6.63 -24.09 -5.59
C LYS A 157 -7.89 -23.52 -4.94
N ALA A 158 -8.92 -23.24 -5.72
CA ALA A 158 -10.13 -22.58 -5.26
C ALA A 158 -11.35 -23.49 -5.38
N ASP A 159 -12.20 -23.47 -4.35
CA ASP A 159 -13.55 -24.03 -4.42
C ASP A 159 -14.51 -22.95 -4.93
N PHE A 160 -14.70 -22.89 -6.25
CA PHE A 160 -15.61 -21.92 -6.87
C PHE A 160 -17.07 -22.12 -6.42
N LYS A 161 -17.48 -23.36 -6.14
CA LYS A 161 -18.84 -23.69 -5.71
C LYS A 161 -19.14 -23.09 -4.35
N PHE A 162 -18.20 -23.15 -3.40
CA PHE A 162 -18.32 -22.50 -2.10
C PHE A 162 -18.59 -20.99 -2.21
N TYR A 163 -17.98 -20.32 -3.20
CA TYR A 163 -18.16 -18.88 -3.45
C TYR A 163 -19.33 -18.54 -4.38
N GLY A 164 -20.11 -19.53 -4.84
CA GLY A 164 -21.21 -19.32 -5.79
C GLY A 164 -20.75 -18.84 -7.17
N LEU A 165 -19.58 -19.30 -7.63
CA LEU A 165 -19.00 -18.96 -8.93
C LEU A 165 -18.97 -20.21 -9.82
N ALA A 166 -19.18 -20.05 -11.13
CA ALA A 166 -18.95 -21.12 -12.10
C ALA A 166 -17.47 -21.23 -12.49
N GLY A 167 -16.71 -20.15 -12.34
CA GLY A 167 -15.26 -20.18 -12.49
C GLY A 167 -14.54 -18.85 -12.26
N GLN A 168 -13.27 -18.81 -12.64
CA GLN A 168 -12.39 -17.64 -12.46
C GLN A 168 -12.94 -16.37 -13.14
N LEU A 169 -13.56 -16.51 -14.32
CA LEU A 169 -14.06 -15.37 -15.10
C LEU A 169 -15.29 -14.68 -14.49
N ASP A 170 -15.98 -15.34 -13.57
CA ASP A 170 -17.11 -14.74 -12.84
C ASP A 170 -16.65 -13.80 -11.74
N ILE A 171 -15.38 -13.86 -11.36
CA ILE A 171 -14.82 -12.97 -10.35
C ILE A 171 -14.70 -11.57 -10.93
N LYS A 172 -15.45 -10.64 -10.35
CA LYS A 172 -15.36 -9.22 -10.69
C LYS A 172 -14.19 -8.56 -9.98
N VAL A 173 -13.41 -7.81 -10.74
CA VAL A 173 -12.25 -7.04 -10.31
C VAL A 173 -12.60 -5.56 -10.37
N PHE A 174 -12.45 -4.87 -9.26
CA PHE A 174 -12.60 -3.44 -9.14
C PHE A 174 -11.43 -2.72 -9.82
N SER A 175 -11.78 -1.68 -10.57
CA SER A 175 -10.82 -0.68 -11.00
C SER A 175 -11.44 0.71 -10.95
N SER A 176 -10.64 1.67 -10.51
CA SER A 176 -10.93 3.11 -10.56
C SER A 176 -10.15 3.84 -11.65
N MET A 177 -9.30 3.10 -12.39
CA MET A 177 -8.20 3.67 -13.17
C MET A 177 -8.61 4.06 -14.60
N ASN A 178 -9.79 3.61 -15.05
CA ASN A 178 -10.37 3.99 -16.32
C ASN A 178 -11.34 5.16 -16.10
N GLU A 179 -10.82 6.38 -16.27
CA GLU A 179 -11.58 7.62 -16.06
C GLU A 179 -12.79 7.74 -17.01
N ALA A 180 -12.73 7.17 -18.21
CA ALA A 180 -13.80 7.29 -19.20
C ALA A 180 -15.09 6.57 -18.80
N VAL A 181 -14.98 5.52 -17.98
CA VAL A 181 -16.11 4.66 -17.58
C VAL A 181 -16.41 4.74 -16.08
N GLY A 182 -15.52 5.36 -15.30
CA GLY A 182 -15.64 5.51 -13.86
C GLY A 182 -15.29 4.25 -13.05
N ALA A 183 -15.26 4.42 -11.73
CA ALA A 183 -14.89 3.35 -10.80
C ALA A 183 -16.01 2.32 -10.62
N LYS A 184 -15.74 1.06 -10.96
CA LYS A 184 -16.69 -0.06 -10.83
C LYS A 184 -15.99 -1.43 -10.84
N ALA A 185 -16.76 -2.49 -10.68
CA ALA A 185 -16.28 -3.86 -10.79
C ALA A 185 -16.49 -4.40 -12.22
N PHE A 186 -15.42 -4.94 -12.82
CA PHE A 186 -15.37 -5.40 -14.19
C PHE A 186 -15.16 -6.91 -14.26
N SER A 187 -15.60 -7.53 -15.36
CA SER A 187 -15.22 -8.90 -15.70
C SER A 187 -13.74 -8.97 -16.06
N LEU A 188 -13.07 -10.12 -15.86
CA LEU A 188 -11.71 -10.33 -16.37
C LEU A 188 -11.63 -10.27 -17.91
N THR A 189 -12.76 -10.48 -18.59
CA THR A 189 -12.90 -10.38 -20.04
C THR A 189 -13.38 -9.02 -20.54
N ASP A 190 -13.61 -8.07 -19.64
CA ASP A 190 -14.14 -6.76 -20.00
C ASP A 190 -13.04 -5.90 -20.66
N PRO A 191 -13.23 -5.40 -21.89
CA PRO A 191 -12.25 -4.54 -22.53
C PRO A 191 -12.06 -3.20 -21.80
N GLN A 192 -12.99 -2.80 -20.93
CA GLN A 192 -12.89 -1.59 -20.11
C GLN A 192 -12.10 -1.79 -18.82
N LEU A 193 -11.71 -3.03 -18.47
CA LEU A 193 -10.86 -3.30 -17.32
C LEU A 193 -9.44 -2.79 -17.60
N THR A 194 -9.18 -1.56 -17.18
CA THR A 194 -7.84 -0.96 -17.19
C THR A 194 -7.38 -0.82 -15.76
N ILE A 195 -6.20 -1.31 -15.44
CA ILE A 195 -5.60 -1.10 -14.12
C ILE A 195 -4.68 0.12 -14.11
N GLU A 196 -4.19 0.60 -15.25
CA GLU A 196 -3.39 1.84 -15.36
C GLU A 196 -4.25 3.00 -15.82
N ASN A 197 -3.78 4.21 -15.52
CA ASN A 197 -4.34 5.38 -16.15
C ASN A 197 -3.81 5.46 -17.60
N PRO A 198 -4.70 5.45 -18.63
CA PRO A 198 -4.33 5.54 -20.04
C PRO A 198 -3.87 6.94 -20.49
N THR A 199 -3.84 7.93 -19.61
CA THR A 199 -3.36 9.31 -19.90
C THR A 199 -1.88 9.62 -19.54
N PRO A 200 -0.93 8.66 -19.39
CA PRO A 200 0.25 8.84 -18.56
C PRO A 200 1.36 9.74 -19.14
N ASN A 201 1.18 10.32 -20.33
CA ASN A 201 2.32 10.80 -21.12
C ASN A 201 2.73 12.28 -20.94
N TYR A 202 2.16 13.02 -19.97
CA TYR A 202 2.44 14.47 -19.88
C TYR A 202 3.16 14.96 -18.61
N ILE A 203 3.39 14.12 -17.59
CA ILE A 203 4.01 14.55 -16.32
C ILE A 203 5.39 13.93 -16.13
N LYS A 204 6.45 14.69 -16.46
CA LYS A 204 7.83 14.38 -16.07
C LYS A 204 8.06 14.84 -14.62
N ALA A 205 8.72 14.02 -13.81
CA ALA A 205 9.12 14.41 -12.47
C ALA A 205 10.10 15.60 -12.53
N PHE A 206 10.05 16.49 -11.54
CA PHE A 206 10.94 17.67 -11.44
C PHE A 206 12.42 17.33 -11.17
N GLY A 207 12.83 16.06 -11.29
CA GLY A 207 14.20 15.61 -11.08
C GLY A 207 14.62 15.61 -9.59
N PRO A 208 15.88 15.25 -9.30
CA PRO A 208 16.41 15.16 -7.93
C PRO A 208 16.74 16.54 -7.36
N ILE A 209 15.79 17.48 -7.40
CA ILE A 209 15.93 18.73 -6.66
C ILE A 209 15.87 18.35 -5.17
N ARG A 210 16.95 18.62 -4.43
CA ARG A 210 16.91 18.57 -2.97
C ARG A 210 15.87 19.61 -2.54
N ASN A 211 14.69 19.15 -2.17
CA ASN A 211 13.65 20.04 -1.67
C ASN A 211 13.94 20.34 -0.19
N ASP A 212 14.83 21.29 0.04
CA ASP A 212 15.14 21.93 1.31
C ASP A 212 14.00 22.82 1.83
N LEU A 213 12.88 22.92 1.10
CA LEU A 213 11.66 23.66 1.45
C LEU A 213 10.42 22.76 1.59
N ALA A 214 10.60 21.47 1.87
CA ALA A 214 9.46 20.59 2.10
C ALA A 214 8.62 21.10 3.30
N PRO A 215 7.33 21.41 3.12
CA PRO A 215 6.50 21.97 4.19
C PRO A 215 6.41 20.97 5.36
N ALA A 216 6.24 21.50 6.57
CA ALA A 216 6.33 20.82 7.87
C ALA A 216 5.63 19.44 8.03
N TYR A 217 4.79 18.98 7.10
CA TYR A 217 4.26 17.61 7.10
C TYR A 217 5.25 16.54 6.61
N THR A 218 6.35 16.90 5.94
CA THR A 218 7.46 15.96 5.68
C THR A 218 8.42 15.83 6.87
N PHE A 219 8.34 16.76 7.81
CA PHE A 219 8.93 16.68 9.15
C PHE A 219 7.80 16.54 10.16
N VAL A 220 7.04 15.44 10.13
CA VAL A 220 6.32 15.06 11.36
C VAL A 220 7.41 14.66 12.35
N PRO A 221 7.65 15.44 13.41
CA PRO A 221 8.78 15.22 14.30
C PRO A 221 8.46 14.02 15.17
N PHE A 222 8.81 12.79 14.76
CA PHE A 222 8.74 11.62 15.64
C PHE A 222 7.39 11.45 16.37
N GLU A 223 6.29 12.01 15.87
CA GLU A 223 4.99 11.65 16.39
C GLU A 223 4.77 10.22 15.91
N PRO A 224 4.71 9.24 16.83
CA PRO A 224 4.47 7.87 16.44
C PRO A 224 3.15 7.86 15.69
N TRP A 225 3.21 7.61 14.38
CA TRP A 225 2.06 7.10 13.65
C TRP A 225 1.42 6.03 14.55
N ILE A 226 0.10 6.10 14.72
CA ILE A 226 -0.73 5.38 15.71
C ILE A 226 -0.44 3.86 15.85
N TYR A 227 0.42 3.29 15.01
CA TYR A 227 0.92 1.91 15.05
C TYR A 227 2.45 1.77 14.85
N ASN A 228 3.28 2.45 15.64
CA ASN A 228 4.68 2.04 15.81
C ASN A 228 4.75 1.07 17.01
N PRO A 229 4.81 -0.26 16.82
CA PRO A 229 4.82 -1.21 17.94
C PRO A 229 6.07 -0.99 18.79
N ASP A 230 5.91 -0.94 20.12
CA ASP A 230 7.04 -0.90 21.05
C ASP A 230 8.04 -2.01 20.67
N PRO A 231 9.33 -1.71 20.45
CA PRO A 231 10.35 -2.71 20.16
C PRO A 231 10.39 -3.90 21.13
N LYS A 232 9.93 -3.70 22.39
CA LYS A 232 9.78 -4.76 23.39
C LYS A 232 8.66 -5.75 23.08
N ASN A 233 7.72 -5.39 22.23
CA ASN A 233 6.57 -6.19 21.80
C ASN A 233 6.80 -6.86 20.44
N LEU A 234 7.94 -6.61 19.79
CA LEU A 234 8.30 -7.31 18.56
C LEU A 234 8.67 -8.78 18.82
N PRO A 235 8.39 -9.71 17.90
CA PRO A 235 8.94 -11.05 17.91
C PRO A 235 10.48 -11.09 18.05
N PRO A 236 11.07 -12.12 18.71
CA PRO A 236 12.51 -12.16 19.02
C PRO A 236 13.43 -12.12 17.80
N ASP A 237 13.00 -12.71 16.69
CA ASP A 237 13.65 -12.71 15.39
C ASP A 237 13.74 -11.29 14.78
N LEU A 238 12.69 -10.48 14.95
CA LEU A 238 12.66 -9.09 14.49
C LEU A 238 13.46 -8.15 15.41
N ARG A 239 13.52 -8.40 16.73
CA ARG A 239 14.37 -7.61 17.64
C ARG A 239 15.85 -7.71 17.30
N LYS A 240 16.32 -8.91 16.93
CA LYS A 240 17.72 -9.17 16.55
C LYS A 240 18.17 -8.40 15.31
N LEU A 241 17.24 -8.00 14.44
CA LEU A 241 17.53 -7.20 13.24
C LEU A 241 17.70 -5.70 13.55
N ILE A 242 17.28 -5.25 14.74
CA ILE A 242 17.28 -3.84 15.16
C ILE A 242 18.41 -3.56 16.18
N GLU A 243 18.84 -4.58 16.94
CA GLU A 243 19.97 -4.47 17.85
C GLU A 243 21.29 -4.27 17.06
N LYS A 244 21.81 -3.04 17.06
CA LYS A 244 23.13 -2.74 16.46
C LYS A 244 24.21 -3.62 17.11
N PRO A 245 25.13 -4.22 16.34
CA PRO A 245 26.23 -4.98 16.91
C PRO A 245 27.06 -4.05 17.81
N LYS A 246 27.25 -4.46 19.08
CA LYS A 246 28.07 -3.71 20.05
C LYS A 246 29.46 -3.52 19.47
N LYS A 247 29.85 -2.28 19.17
CA LYS A 247 31.22 -1.93 18.76
C LYS A 247 32.20 -2.51 19.78
N LYS A 248 33.06 -3.45 19.37
CA LYS A 248 34.17 -3.94 20.20
C LYS A 248 35.05 -2.73 20.56
N LYS A 249 35.10 -2.36 21.84
CA LYS A 249 36.09 -1.40 22.37
C LYS A 249 37.48 -1.91 21.97
N LYS A 250 38.20 -1.16 21.12
CA LYS A 250 39.65 -1.34 20.97
C LYS A 250 40.25 -1.14 22.36
N ARG A 251 40.81 -2.20 22.95
CA ARG A 251 41.65 -2.11 24.13
C ARG A 251 42.86 -1.25 23.77
N GLY A 252 42.97 -0.09 24.41
CA GLY A 252 44.19 0.70 24.40
C GLY A 252 45.32 -0.12 25.02
N ASN A 253 46.47 -0.11 24.37
CA ASN A 253 47.70 -0.62 24.95
C ASN A 253 48.53 0.60 25.38
N GLU A 254 48.70 0.75 26.68
CA GLU A 254 49.46 1.80 27.33
C GLU A 254 50.90 1.31 27.58
N LYS A 255 51.87 2.23 27.41
CA LYS A 255 53.21 2.33 28.04
C LYS A 255 54.39 1.57 27.41
N LYS A 256 55.40 2.35 27.01
CA LYS A 256 56.59 2.74 27.82
C LYS A 256 57.30 3.92 27.09
N LYS A 257 57.27 5.15 27.60
CA LYS A 257 58.24 5.80 28.52
C LYS A 257 59.71 5.43 28.25
N GLY A 258 60.41 6.32 27.57
CA GLY A 258 61.88 6.50 27.55
C GLY A 258 62.17 8.01 27.55
N ALA A 259 63.09 8.44 28.42
CA ALA A 259 63.29 9.80 28.94
C ALA A 259 63.95 10.82 27.98
N PRO A 260 64.07 12.12 28.34
CA PRO A 260 64.60 13.16 27.45
C PRO A 260 66.10 13.48 27.67
N GLY A 261 66.84 13.58 26.56
CA GLY A 261 68.06 14.39 26.33
C GLY A 261 69.37 14.01 27.05
N PRO A 262 70.55 14.52 26.62
CA PRO A 262 70.86 15.38 25.47
C PRO A 262 71.41 14.65 24.23
#